data_AF-A0A4P6YCC0-F1
#
_entry.id   AF-A0A4P6YCC0-F1
#
_cell.length_a   1.000
_cell.length_b   1.000
_cell.length_c   1.000
_cell.angle_alpha   90.00
_cell.angle_beta   90.00
_cell.angle_gamma   90.00
#
_symmetry.space_group_name_H-M   'P 1'
#
loop_
_entity.id
_entity.type
_entity.pdbx_description
1 polymer ?
#
loop_
_entity_poly.entity_id
_entity_poly.type
_entity_poly.pdbx_seq_one_letter_code
_entity_poly.pdbx_strand_id
1 'polypeptide(L)'
;MEKTWRWFGKKDKIALSMLREIGVEGIVSALHDIPNGEIWTEEAILDLKHYIEDAGLRWSVVESLPVSEGIKNNASNRDQLIDNYIVSLENLGKSGLKTICYNFMPVIDWIRTDLDYKLEDGTSTLYFDKIKFAYFDILILNRKEADKDYTSDELAKVYELDKTITEAEKAQLIDTIIVKTQGFINGNIKAGDQNPVAIFNRLLAVYDNIDKNELRENLRYFLNRIMPVCEQYGINMCIHPDDPPFQMLGLPRIVTNEEDIQWILDSVDNPHNGLTFCAGSLSTGIQNNVPDLARKFASRTHFVHLRSTEALEGGNFMEASHLEGRGHLIELVKIFEAENTKLPMRVDHGRMMLGDEDKGYNPGYSFHGRMFALAQMDGVIATVQHLKN
;
A
#
# COMPACT_ATOMS: atom_id res chain seq x y z
N MET A 1 6.63 -0.62 -20.21
CA MET A 1 5.70 -0.50 -19.06
C MET A 1 5.03 0.85 -19.22
N GLU A 2 3.79 0.98 -18.79
CA GLU A 2 3.11 2.29 -18.78
C GLU A 2 3.47 3.06 -17.50
N LYS A 3 3.99 4.28 -17.65
CA LYS A 3 4.39 5.13 -16.52
C LYS A 3 3.17 5.82 -15.92
N THR A 4 2.80 5.39 -14.71
CA THR A 4 1.65 5.94 -13.99
C THR A 4 2.04 6.66 -12.70
N TRP A 5 1.15 7.53 -12.22
CA TRP A 5 1.38 8.32 -11.00
C TRP A 5 0.17 8.30 -10.08
N ARG A 6 0.39 8.06 -8.77
CA ARG A 6 -0.68 8.17 -7.77
C ARG A 6 -0.98 9.64 -7.45
N TRP A 7 -2.20 10.05 -7.77
CA TRP A 7 -2.73 11.42 -7.60
C TRP A 7 -4.01 11.36 -6.76
N PHE A 8 -4.14 12.22 -5.75
CA PHE A 8 -5.19 12.12 -4.72
C PHE A 8 -6.47 12.89 -5.04
N GLY A 9 -6.72 13.18 -6.32
CA GLY A 9 -7.90 13.91 -6.75
C GLY A 9 -7.73 15.43 -6.76
N LYS A 10 -8.83 16.14 -7.01
CA LYS A 10 -8.87 17.59 -7.33
C LYS A 10 -8.25 18.50 -6.25
N LYS A 11 -8.05 18.01 -5.03
CA LYS A 11 -7.46 18.73 -3.89
C LYS A 11 -5.96 18.46 -3.72
N ASP A 12 -5.38 17.56 -4.51
CA ASP A 12 -3.94 17.29 -4.50
C ASP A 12 -3.17 18.55 -4.91
N LYS A 13 -2.08 18.83 -4.20
CA LYS A 13 -1.21 19.98 -4.44
C LYS A 13 -0.34 19.78 -5.68
N ILE A 14 -0.22 18.54 -6.16
CA ILE A 14 0.44 18.22 -7.41
C ILE A 14 -0.59 18.33 -8.54
N ALA A 15 -0.41 19.29 -9.44
CA ALA A 15 -1.30 19.48 -10.57
C ALA A 15 -1.05 18.43 -11.67
N LEU A 16 -2.11 18.01 -12.37
CA LEU A 16 -2.01 17.07 -13.49
C LEU A 16 -1.10 17.60 -14.62
N SER A 17 -1.05 18.92 -14.84
CA SER A 17 -0.15 19.54 -15.81
C SER A 17 1.33 19.30 -15.48
N MET A 18 1.71 19.32 -14.20
CA MET A 18 3.08 19.02 -13.75
C MET A 18 3.45 17.57 -14.06
N LEU A 19 2.49 16.64 -13.91
CA LEU A 19 2.71 15.22 -14.19
C LEU A 19 2.96 14.97 -15.68
N ARG A 20 2.29 15.71 -16.56
CA ARG A 20 2.54 15.65 -18.00
C ARG A 20 3.93 16.12 -18.39
N GLU A 21 4.45 17.17 -17.74
CA GLU A 21 5.79 17.70 -18.01
C GLU A 21 6.89 16.66 -17.76
N ILE A 22 6.66 15.72 -16.83
CA ILE A 22 7.64 14.70 -16.44
C ILE A 22 7.39 13.33 -17.08
N GLY A 23 6.52 13.27 -18.10
CA GLY A 23 6.30 12.06 -18.91
C GLY A 23 5.43 10.99 -18.23
N VAL A 24 4.57 11.36 -17.27
CA VAL A 24 3.50 10.48 -16.79
C VAL A 24 2.48 10.27 -17.91
N GLU A 25 2.09 9.03 -18.14
CA GLU A 25 1.14 8.62 -19.18
C GLU A 25 -0.25 8.34 -18.60
N GLY A 26 -0.28 7.74 -17.40
CA GLY A 26 -1.50 7.36 -16.70
C GLY A 26 -1.55 7.83 -15.26
N ILE A 27 -2.77 7.95 -14.73
CA ILE A 27 -3.05 8.31 -13.36
C ILE A 27 -3.56 7.07 -12.62
N VAL A 28 -3.06 6.92 -11.41
CA VAL A 28 -3.58 6.03 -10.39
C VAL A 28 -4.33 6.88 -9.38
N SER A 29 -5.62 6.64 -9.18
CA SER A 29 -6.45 7.46 -8.29
C SER A 29 -7.59 6.65 -7.68
N ALA A 30 -8.27 7.24 -6.70
CA ALA A 30 -9.49 6.72 -6.09
C ALA A 30 -10.49 7.85 -5.78
N LEU A 31 -11.73 7.48 -5.46
CA LEU A 31 -12.75 8.41 -4.98
C LEU A 31 -12.69 8.54 -3.45
N HIS A 32 -11.70 9.29 -2.96
CA HIS A 32 -11.40 9.43 -1.52
C HIS A 32 -12.50 10.11 -0.68
N ASP A 33 -13.42 10.85 -1.32
CA ASP A 33 -14.52 11.52 -0.63
C ASP A 33 -15.72 10.55 -0.39
N ILE A 34 -15.73 9.36 -1.01
CA ILE A 34 -16.79 8.34 -0.81
C ILE A 34 -16.42 7.46 0.40
N PRO A 35 -17.30 7.30 1.40
CA PRO A 35 -17.04 6.45 2.55
C PRO A 35 -16.80 4.97 2.18
N ASN A 36 -15.98 4.28 2.98
CA ASN A 36 -15.71 2.85 2.77
C ASN A 36 -17.00 2.03 2.84
N GLY A 37 -17.19 1.15 1.85
CA GLY A 37 -18.35 0.27 1.76
C GLY A 37 -19.55 0.88 1.04
N GLU A 38 -19.51 2.17 0.74
CA GLU A 38 -20.52 2.83 -0.10
C GLU A 38 -20.23 2.62 -1.59
N ILE A 39 -21.29 2.70 -2.39
CA ILE A 39 -21.22 2.49 -3.83
C ILE A 39 -20.51 3.67 -4.50
N TRP A 40 -19.52 3.37 -5.33
CA TRP A 40 -18.97 4.34 -6.28
C TRP A 40 -19.93 4.45 -7.47
N THR A 41 -20.66 5.57 -7.53
CA THR A 41 -21.62 5.82 -8.62
C THR A 41 -20.90 6.08 -9.93
N GLU A 42 -21.54 5.72 -11.05
CA GLU A 42 -21.04 6.01 -12.39
C GLU A 42 -20.76 7.51 -12.59
N GLU A 43 -21.63 8.37 -12.06
CA GLU A 43 -21.45 9.84 -12.12
C GLU A 43 -20.13 10.29 -11.48
N ALA A 44 -19.84 9.82 -10.26
CA ALA A 44 -18.62 10.21 -9.55
C ALA A 44 -17.35 9.67 -10.24
N ILE A 45 -17.42 8.46 -10.80
CA ILE A 45 -16.34 7.87 -11.60
C ILE A 45 -16.09 8.71 -12.86
N LEU A 46 -17.14 9.04 -13.61
CA LEU A 46 -17.02 9.81 -14.84
C LEU A 46 -16.56 11.25 -14.59
N ASP A 47 -16.97 11.89 -13.49
CA ASP A 47 -16.48 13.22 -13.11
C ASP A 47 -14.95 13.23 -12.92
N LEU A 48 -14.41 12.29 -12.14
CA LEU A 48 -12.96 12.20 -11.93
C LEU A 48 -12.23 11.79 -13.22
N LYS A 49 -12.80 10.83 -13.97
CA LYS A 49 -12.23 10.35 -15.23
C LYS A 49 -12.11 11.47 -16.25
N HIS A 50 -13.18 12.22 -16.51
CA HIS A 50 -13.15 13.33 -17.45
C HIS A 50 -12.19 14.43 -16.99
N TYR A 51 -12.12 14.73 -15.70
CA TYR A 51 -11.14 15.69 -15.18
C TYR A 51 -9.69 15.29 -15.50
N ILE A 52 -9.37 13.99 -15.41
CA ILE A 52 -8.05 13.46 -15.76
C ILE A 52 -7.82 13.49 -17.28
N GLU A 53 -8.83 13.10 -18.06
CA GLU A 53 -8.77 13.05 -19.53
C GLU A 53 -8.68 14.45 -20.16
N ASP A 54 -9.38 15.44 -19.62
CA ASP A 54 -9.31 16.84 -20.04
C ASP A 54 -7.91 17.44 -19.82
N ALA A 55 -7.17 16.93 -18.82
CA ALA A 55 -5.77 17.29 -18.63
C ALA A 55 -4.83 16.62 -19.65
N GLY A 56 -5.31 15.66 -20.45
CA GLY A 56 -4.55 14.91 -21.44
C GLY A 56 -3.83 13.67 -20.87
N LEU A 57 -4.32 13.13 -19.76
CA LEU A 57 -3.84 11.90 -19.12
C LEU A 57 -4.95 10.84 -19.13
N ARG A 58 -4.63 9.59 -18.82
CA ARG A 58 -5.62 8.51 -18.67
C ARG A 58 -5.76 8.10 -17.21
N TRP A 59 -6.97 7.85 -16.71
CA TRP A 59 -7.11 7.11 -15.45
C TRP A 59 -6.89 5.62 -15.73
N SER A 60 -5.70 5.11 -15.37
CA SER A 60 -5.25 3.77 -15.75
C SER A 60 -5.47 2.71 -14.67
N VAL A 61 -5.35 3.10 -13.39
CA VAL A 61 -5.49 2.17 -12.26
C VAL A 61 -6.31 2.81 -11.14
N VAL A 62 -7.18 2.04 -10.51
CA VAL A 62 -7.85 2.44 -9.26
C VAL A 62 -7.01 1.99 -8.08
N GLU A 63 -6.56 2.93 -7.22
CA GLU A 63 -5.81 2.59 -6.00
C GLU A 63 -6.26 3.46 -4.79
N SER A 64 -7.19 2.98 -3.98
CA SER A 64 -7.88 1.67 -4.05
C SER A 64 -9.38 1.82 -4.11
N LEU A 65 -10.06 0.74 -4.53
CA LEU A 65 -11.44 0.51 -4.14
C LEU A 65 -11.37 -0.23 -2.78
N PRO A 66 -11.64 0.45 -1.65
CA PRO A 66 -11.32 -0.07 -0.33
C PRO A 66 -12.20 -1.26 0.05
N VAL A 67 -11.57 -2.35 0.50
CA VAL A 67 -12.29 -3.49 1.09
C VAL A 67 -12.64 -3.13 2.53
N SER A 68 -13.92 -3.08 2.84
CA SER A 68 -14.41 -2.68 4.17
C SER A 68 -14.06 -3.71 5.25
N GLU A 69 -13.82 -3.24 6.48
CA GLU A 69 -13.48 -4.11 7.61
C GLU A 69 -14.52 -5.21 7.85
N GLY A 70 -15.81 -4.92 7.65
CA GLY A 70 -16.89 -5.91 7.76
C GLY A 70 -16.73 -7.12 6.82
N ILE A 71 -16.05 -6.94 5.69
CA ILE A 71 -15.70 -8.03 4.77
C ILE A 71 -14.53 -8.85 5.33
N LYS A 72 -13.48 -8.16 5.82
CA LYS A 72 -12.27 -8.78 6.37
C LYS A 72 -12.55 -9.58 7.64
N ASN A 73 -13.48 -9.13 8.47
CA ASN A 73 -13.78 -9.72 9.77
C ASN A 73 -15.06 -10.57 9.83
N ASN A 74 -15.70 -10.86 8.69
CA ASN A 74 -16.95 -11.63 8.64
C ASN A 74 -18.09 -11.03 9.50
N ALA A 75 -18.27 -9.71 9.46
CA ALA A 75 -19.38 -9.04 10.14
C ALA A 75 -20.74 -9.44 9.53
N SER A 76 -21.82 -9.21 10.29
CA SER A 76 -23.19 -9.52 9.88
C SER A 76 -23.64 -8.77 8.61
N ASN A 77 -23.04 -7.62 8.30
CA ASN A 77 -23.30 -6.85 7.09
C ASN A 77 -22.33 -7.15 5.93
N ARG A 78 -21.46 -8.17 6.04
CA ARG A 78 -20.47 -8.54 5.03
C ARG A 78 -21.09 -8.64 3.63
N ASP A 79 -22.20 -9.35 3.48
CA ASP A 79 -22.78 -9.60 2.16
C ASP A 79 -23.27 -8.32 1.49
N GLN A 80 -23.89 -7.42 2.24
CA GLN A 80 -24.28 -6.09 1.73
C GLN A 80 -23.06 -5.27 1.30
N LEU A 81 -21.96 -5.31 2.06
CA LEU A 81 -20.72 -4.63 1.70
C LEU A 81 -20.10 -5.20 0.42
N ILE A 82 -20.15 -6.52 0.25
CA ILE A 82 -19.69 -7.18 -0.98
C ILE A 82 -20.58 -6.81 -2.16
N ASP A 83 -21.91 -6.76 -1.99
CA ASP A 83 -22.84 -6.35 -3.04
C ASP A 83 -22.59 -4.90 -3.49
N ASN A 84 -22.33 -3.98 -2.54
CA ASN A 84 -21.94 -2.61 -2.86
C ASN A 84 -20.59 -2.54 -3.62
N TYR A 85 -19.64 -3.40 -3.23
CA TYR A 85 -18.35 -3.52 -3.91
C TYR A 85 -18.53 -4.00 -5.36
N ILE A 86 -19.40 -5.00 -5.59
CA ILE A 86 -19.74 -5.52 -6.91
C ILE A 86 -20.34 -4.41 -7.79
N VAL A 87 -21.31 -3.65 -7.29
CA VAL A 87 -21.89 -2.51 -8.04
C VAL A 87 -20.82 -1.47 -8.40
N SER A 88 -19.90 -1.20 -7.49
CA SER A 88 -18.78 -0.28 -7.75
C SER A 88 -17.86 -0.82 -8.85
N LEU A 89 -17.54 -2.12 -8.83
CA LEU A 89 -16.79 -2.78 -9.90
C LEU A 89 -17.53 -2.73 -11.24
N GLU A 90 -18.85 -2.95 -11.28
CA GLU A 90 -19.63 -2.80 -12.51
C GLU A 90 -19.51 -1.40 -13.10
N ASN A 91 -19.65 -0.36 -12.26
CA ASN A 91 -19.59 1.03 -12.72
C ASN A 91 -18.19 1.40 -13.23
N LEU A 92 -17.14 0.92 -12.56
CA LEU A 92 -15.75 1.07 -13.01
C LEU A 92 -15.53 0.34 -14.35
N GLY A 93 -16.00 -0.90 -14.46
CA GLY A 93 -15.92 -1.71 -15.68
C GLY A 93 -16.63 -1.08 -16.87
N LYS A 94 -17.86 -0.59 -16.70
CA LYS A 94 -18.62 0.18 -17.71
C LYS A 94 -17.88 1.44 -18.15
N SER A 95 -17.17 2.09 -17.22
CA SER A 95 -16.34 3.27 -17.47
C SER A 95 -14.99 2.95 -18.12
N GLY A 96 -14.65 1.67 -18.32
CA GLY A 96 -13.40 1.22 -18.95
C GLY A 96 -12.20 1.14 -18.00
N LEU A 97 -12.41 1.27 -16.69
CA LEU A 97 -11.38 1.13 -15.67
C LEU A 97 -11.24 -0.35 -15.28
N LYS A 98 -10.13 -0.97 -15.71
CA LYS A 98 -9.96 -2.43 -15.68
C LYS A 98 -8.88 -2.94 -14.74
N THR A 99 -8.13 -2.08 -14.07
CA THR A 99 -7.08 -2.50 -13.13
C THR A 99 -7.38 -1.90 -11.75
N ILE A 100 -7.71 -2.75 -10.79
CA ILE A 100 -8.17 -2.33 -9.46
C ILE A 100 -7.22 -2.87 -8.40
N CYS A 101 -6.39 -1.99 -7.86
CA CYS A 101 -5.54 -2.28 -6.72
C CYS A 101 -6.36 -2.23 -5.43
N TYR A 102 -6.19 -3.24 -4.58
CA TYR A 102 -6.81 -3.33 -3.26
C TYR A 102 -5.86 -4.06 -2.29
N ASN A 103 -6.17 -4.05 -1.00
CA ASN A 103 -5.47 -4.87 -0.01
C ASN A 103 -6.49 -5.54 0.93
N PHE A 104 -6.00 -6.48 1.73
CA PHE A 104 -6.79 -7.16 2.76
C PHE A 104 -6.14 -7.03 4.14
N MET A 105 -5.38 -5.95 4.37
CA MET A 105 -4.71 -5.68 5.64
C MET A 105 -5.75 -5.32 6.71
N PRO A 106 -5.84 -6.05 7.84
CA PRO A 106 -6.82 -5.77 8.87
C PRO A 106 -6.43 -4.51 9.64
N VAL A 107 -7.40 -3.62 9.90
CA VAL A 107 -7.28 -2.38 10.68
C VAL A 107 -6.30 -1.34 10.09
N ILE A 108 -5.03 -1.69 9.89
CA ILE A 108 -3.95 -0.81 9.47
C ILE A 108 -3.26 -1.32 8.20
N ASP A 109 -3.21 -0.45 7.21
CA ASP A 109 -2.56 -0.71 5.92
C ASP A 109 -1.04 -0.71 6.07
N TRP A 110 -0.39 0.44 5.90
CA TRP A 110 1.06 0.55 5.97
C TRP A 110 1.53 1.11 7.31
N ILE A 111 2.67 0.63 7.80
CA ILE A 111 3.22 1.03 9.11
C ILE A 111 4.63 1.59 8.97
N ARG A 112 4.85 2.78 9.51
CA ARG A 112 6.15 3.41 9.74
C ARG A 112 6.13 4.02 11.15
N THR A 113 7.30 4.29 11.72
CA THR A 113 7.43 4.94 13.04
C THR A 113 7.98 6.35 12.94
N ASP A 114 8.56 6.69 11.79
CA ASP A 114 9.05 8.02 11.46
C ASP A 114 8.76 8.31 9.98
N LEU A 115 8.19 9.49 9.73
CA LEU A 115 7.75 9.94 8.41
C LEU A 115 8.71 10.99 7.82
N ASP A 116 9.74 11.40 8.56
CA ASP A 116 10.72 12.41 8.17
C ASP A 116 12.14 12.04 8.64
N TYR A 117 12.50 10.76 8.54
CA TYR A 117 13.81 10.27 8.96
C TYR A 117 14.91 10.87 8.08
N LYS A 118 15.77 11.71 8.68
CA LYS A 118 16.82 12.47 7.96
C LYS A 118 17.97 11.56 7.53
N LEU A 119 18.37 11.72 6.27
CA LEU A 119 19.52 11.06 5.68
C LEU A 119 20.74 12.01 5.66
N GLU A 120 21.94 11.44 5.53
CA GLU A 120 23.20 12.20 5.52
C GLU A 120 23.29 13.21 4.36
N ASP A 121 22.59 12.94 3.25
CA ASP A 121 22.52 13.82 2.07
C ASP A 121 21.55 15.01 2.24
N GLY A 122 20.88 15.12 3.39
CA GLY A 122 19.92 16.18 3.70
C GLY A 122 18.49 15.91 3.23
N THR A 123 18.25 14.81 2.51
CA THR A 123 16.89 14.35 2.21
C THR A 123 16.28 13.63 3.41
N SER A 124 14.99 13.30 3.35
CA SER A 124 14.36 12.43 4.34
C SER A 124 13.53 11.31 3.72
N THR A 125 13.31 10.27 4.52
CA THR A 125 12.65 9.04 4.08
C THR A 125 11.67 8.54 5.14
N LEU A 126 10.83 7.59 4.74
CA LEU A 126 9.98 6.87 5.69
C LEU A 126 10.81 5.77 6.36
N TYR A 127 10.69 5.64 7.67
CA TYR A 127 11.48 4.72 8.48
C TYR A 127 10.62 3.94 9.46
N PHE A 128 10.99 2.70 9.71
CA PHE A 128 10.41 1.85 10.72
C PHE A 128 11.47 1.41 11.73
N ASP A 129 11.24 1.78 12.98
CA ASP A 129 12.01 1.39 14.15
C ASP A 129 11.24 0.33 14.93
N LYS A 130 11.77 -0.90 14.97
CA LYS A 130 11.12 -2.02 15.64
C LYS A 130 10.98 -1.78 17.16
N ILE A 131 11.95 -1.13 17.80
CA ILE A 131 11.91 -0.88 19.24
C ILE A 131 10.92 0.24 19.57
N LYS A 132 10.87 1.33 18.79
CA LYS A 132 9.83 2.36 19.00
C LYS A 132 8.43 1.81 18.71
N PHE A 133 8.29 0.92 17.72
CA PHE A 133 7.02 0.24 17.47
C PHE A 133 6.62 -0.68 18.62
N ALA A 134 7.55 -1.47 19.15
CA ALA A 134 7.32 -2.31 20.33
C ALA A 134 6.95 -1.47 21.57
N TYR A 135 7.62 -0.33 21.77
CA TYR A 135 7.27 0.63 22.81
C TYR A 135 5.83 1.14 22.65
N PHE A 136 5.46 1.54 21.43
CA PHE A 136 4.10 1.94 21.13
C PHE A 136 3.10 0.83 21.47
N ASP A 137 3.35 -0.40 21.05
CA ASP A 137 2.44 -1.52 21.23
C ASP A 137 2.26 -1.91 22.73
N ILE A 138 3.37 -1.99 23.47
CA ILE A 138 3.39 -2.45 24.87
C ILE A 138 2.97 -1.34 25.84
N LEU A 139 3.46 -0.11 25.66
CA LEU A 139 3.37 0.93 26.70
C LEU A 139 2.41 2.08 26.33
N ILE A 140 2.19 2.36 25.04
CA ILE A 140 1.24 3.41 24.60
C ILE A 140 -0.13 2.81 24.33
N LEU A 141 -0.20 1.85 23.41
CA LEU A 141 -1.40 1.12 23.05
C LEU A 141 -1.84 0.20 24.19
N ASN A 142 -0.87 -0.33 24.94
CA ASN A 142 -1.06 -1.27 26.04
C ASN A 142 -1.90 -2.47 25.58
N ARG A 143 -1.54 -3.03 24.41
CA ARG A 143 -2.26 -4.16 23.84
C ARG A 143 -2.04 -5.39 24.71
N LYS A 144 -3.13 -6.11 24.96
CA LYS A 144 -3.12 -7.33 25.77
C LYS A 144 -2.15 -8.35 25.17
N GLU A 145 -1.24 -8.85 26.01
CA GLU A 145 -0.23 -9.87 25.66
C GLU A 145 0.74 -9.45 24.54
N ALA A 146 0.91 -8.15 24.29
CA ALA A 146 1.84 -7.65 23.27
C ALA A 146 3.29 -8.07 23.52
N ASP A 147 3.68 -8.27 24.79
CA ASP A 147 5.01 -8.71 25.19
C ASP A 147 5.41 -10.06 24.59
N LYS A 148 4.46 -10.93 24.23
CA LYS A 148 4.72 -12.24 23.62
C LYS A 148 5.23 -12.16 22.19
N ASP A 149 5.03 -11.02 21.51
CA ASP A 149 5.43 -10.82 20.11
C ASP A 149 6.89 -10.34 19.99
N TYR A 150 7.57 -10.09 21.11
CA TYR A 150 8.92 -9.55 21.15
C TYR A 150 9.88 -10.46 21.94
N THR A 151 11.15 -10.44 21.55
CA THR A 151 12.21 -11.18 22.25
C THR A 151 12.59 -10.52 23.57
N SER A 152 13.20 -11.26 24.50
CA SER A 152 13.69 -10.72 25.77
C SER A 152 14.63 -9.52 25.59
N ASP A 153 15.47 -9.53 24.55
CA ASP A 153 16.39 -8.44 24.25
C ASP A 153 15.66 -7.19 23.74
N GLU A 154 14.60 -7.37 22.95
CA GLU A 154 13.75 -6.26 22.48
C GLU A 154 12.95 -5.66 23.64
N LEU A 155 12.39 -6.49 24.53
CA LEU A 155 11.70 -6.04 25.73
C LEU A 155 12.64 -5.22 26.63
N ALA A 156 13.88 -5.67 26.83
CA ALA A 156 14.88 -4.92 27.58
C ALA A 156 15.13 -3.53 26.97
N LYS A 157 15.26 -3.44 25.63
CA LYS A 157 15.43 -2.17 24.92
C LYS A 157 14.21 -1.26 25.03
N VAL A 158 12.99 -1.81 25.02
CA VAL A 158 11.74 -1.06 25.22
C VAL A 158 11.73 -0.40 26.60
N TYR A 159 12.09 -1.14 27.66
CA TYR A 159 12.12 -0.60 29.02
C TYR A 159 13.29 0.36 29.27
N GLU A 160 14.40 0.23 28.54
CA GLU A 160 15.44 1.26 28.54
C GLU A 160 14.96 2.55 27.83
N LEU A 161 14.25 2.42 26.71
CA LEU A 161 13.64 3.56 26.01
C LEU A 161 12.64 4.30 26.91
N ASP A 162 11.81 3.58 27.68
CA ASP A 162 10.82 4.17 28.60
C ASP A 162 11.42 5.16 29.61
N LYS A 163 12.68 4.96 30.01
CA LYS A 163 13.38 5.86 30.94
C LYS A 163 13.73 7.21 30.33
N THR A 164 13.74 7.32 29.00
CA THR A 164 14.28 8.49 28.28
C THR A 164 13.31 9.14 27.31
N ILE A 165 12.32 8.39 26.80
CA ILE A 165 11.36 8.88 25.82
C ILE A 165 10.47 9.99 26.40
N THR A 166 10.33 11.07 25.63
CA THR A 166 9.56 12.25 26.03
C THR A 166 8.09 12.12 25.65
N GLU A 167 7.21 12.91 26.31
CA GLU A 167 5.79 12.97 25.94
C GLU A 167 5.56 13.45 24.50
N ALA A 168 6.46 14.30 23.99
CA ALA A 168 6.42 14.74 22.59
C ALA A 168 6.68 13.59 21.61
N GLU A 169 7.66 12.74 21.90
CA GLU A 169 7.96 11.56 21.07
C GLU A 169 6.84 10.52 21.16
N LYS A 170 6.22 10.32 22.33
CA LYS A 170 5.02 9.46 22.46
C LYS A 170 3.88 9.98 21.60
N ALA A 171 3.59 11.28 21.66
CA ALA A 171 2.57 11.90 20.84
C ALA A 171 2.87 11.77 19.34
N GLN A 172 4.14 11.91 18.93
CA GLN A 172 4.56 11.70 17.55
C GLN A 172 4.38 10.25 17.09
N LEU A 173 4.66 9.26 17.94
CA LEU A 173 4.38 7.85 17.62
C LEU A 173 2.88 7.59 17.45
N ILE A 174 2.03 8.16 18.30
CA ILE A 174 0.56 8.07 18.16
C ILE A 174 0.11 8.71 16.85
N ASP A 175 0.57 9.92 16.55
CA ASP A 175 0.22 10.60 15.30
C ASP A 175 0.67 9.80 14.08
N THR A 176 1.90 9.30 14.10
CA THR A 176 2.49 8.55 12.98
C THR A 176 1.81 7.19 12.77
N ILE A 177 1.72 6.36 13.81
CA ILE A 177 1.26 4.96 13.71
C ILE A 177 -0.26 4.86 13.65
N ILE A 178 -1.00 5.80 14.26
CA ILE A 178 -2.47 5.78 14.27
C ILE A 178 -3.02 6.85 13.33
N VAL A 179 -2.78 8.13 13.59
CA VAL A 179 -3.54 9.22 12.93
C VAL A 179 -3.22 9.32 11.44
N LYS A 180 -1.93 9.32 11.07
CA LYS A 180 -1.50 9.50 9.68
C LYS A 180 -1.79 8.27 8.82
N THR A 181 -1.50 7.08 9.32
CA THR A 181 -1.71 5.82 8.59
C THR A 181 -3.20 5.47 8.49
N GLN A 182 -4.00 5.64 9.56
CA GLN A 182 -5.45 5.37 9.55
C GLN A 182 -6.25 6.45 8.81
N GLY A 183 -5.88 7.72 8.99
CA GLY A 183 -6.56 8.85 8.37
C GLY A 183 -6.36 8.91 6.86
N PHE A 184 -5.28 8.33 6.35
CA PHE A 184 -4.96 8.30 4.93
C PHE A 184 -5.83 7.34 4.10
N ILE A 185 -6.35 6.26 4.70
CA ILE A 185 -7.02 5.18 3.92
C ILE A 185 -8.39 4.80 4.46
N ASN A 186 -8.51 4.50 5.75
CA ASN A 186 -9.76 3.96 6.29
C ASN A 186 -10.72 5.05 6.77
N GLY A 187 -10.23 6.26 7.02
CA GLY A 187 -11.03 7.39 7.49
C GLY A 187 -11.64 7.18 8.90
N ASN A 188 -11.30 6.07 9.56
CA ASN A 188 -11.79 5.65 10.87
C ASN A 188 -11.31 6.55 12.01
N ILE A 189 -10.15 7.21 11.81
CA ILE A 189 -9.54 8.13 12.76
C ILE A 189 -9.11 9.38 11.99
N LYS A 190 -9.50 10.56 12.46
CA LYS A 190 -9.21 11.85 11.83
C LYS A 190 -8.35 12.71 12.74
N ALA A 191 -7.58 13.61 12.12
CA ALA A 191 -6.86 14.64 12.86
C ALA A 191 -7.84 15.47 13.71
N GLY A 192 -7.64 15.47 15.03
CA GLY A 192 -8.52 16.14 15.99
C GLY A 192 -9.39 15.21 16.85
N ASP A 193 -9.36 13.89 16.64
CA ASP A 193 -10.04 12.94 17.52
C ASP A 193 -9.48 12.98 18.95
N GLN A 194 -10.38 13.00 19.96
CA GLN A 194 -9.99 13.22 21.36
C GLN A 194 -9.28 12.01 22.02
N ASN A 195 -9.35 10.81 21.43
CA ASN A 195 -8.65 9.63 21.95
C ASN A 195 -8.38 8.58 20.84
N PRO A 196 -7.38 8.81 19.97
CA PRO A 196 -7.07 7.92 18.85
C PRO A 196 -6.67 6.50 19.31
N VAL A 197 -5.99 6.38 20.45
CA VAL A 197 -5.56 5.07 21.01
C VAL A 197 -6.77 4.21 21.40
N ALA A 198 -7.79 4.78 22.06
CA ALA A 198 -8.98 4.03 22.43
C ALA A 198 -9.86 3.66 21.21
N ILE A 199 -9.87 4.47 20.16
CA ILE A 199 -10.51 4.09 18.89
C ILE A 199 -9.76 2.92 18.26
N PHE A 200 -8.43 3.01 18.18
CA PHE A 200 -7.60 1.98 17.59
C PHE A 200 -7.71 0.64 18.31
N ASN A 201 -7.66 0.62 19.65
CA ASN A 201 -7.89 -0.59 20.44
C ASN A 201 -9.25 -1.25 20.17
N ARG A 202 -10.32 -0.47 19.93
CA ARG A 202 -11.62 -1.03 19.56
C ARG A 202 -11.64 -1.66 18.17
N LEU A 203 -10.87 -1.10 17.23
CA LEU A 203 -10.74 -1.68 15.89
C LEU A 203 -9.96 -3.00 15.94
N LEU A 204 -8.89 -3.06 16.74
CA LEU A 204 -8.10 -4.28 16.95
C LEU A 204 -8.94 -5.40 17.57
N ALA A 205 -9.75 -5.09 18.59
CA ALA A 205 -10.55 -6.08 19.31
C ALA A 205 -11.56 -6.85 18.44
N VAL A 206 -11.91 -6.32 17.25
CA VAL A 206 -12.79 -7.02 16.30
C VAL A 206 -12.10 -8.26 15.69
N TYR A 207 -10.77 -8.32 15.76
CA TYR A 207 -9.95 -9.41 15.21
C TYR A 207 -9.44 -10.41 16.25
N ASP A 208 -9.83 -10.29 17.54
CA ASP A 208 -9.34 -11.15 18.63
C ASP A 208 -9.51 -12.66 18.37
N ASN A 209 -10.48 -13.06 17.54
CA ASN A 209 -10.76 -14.45 17.18
C ASN A 209 -10.64 -14.71 15.67
N ILE A 210 -9.77 -13.96 14.99
CA ILE A 210 -9.49 -14.14 13.56
C ILE A 210 -8.00 -14.37 13.40
N ASP A 211 -7.63 -15.61 13.16
CA ASP A 211 -6.28 -16.04 12.85
C ASP A 211 -5.98 -15.90 11.34
N LYS A 212 -4.78 -16.38 10.94
CA LYS A 212 -4.32 -16.35 9.55
C LYS A 212 -5.25 -17.12 8.61
N ASN A 213 -5.74 -18.28 9.03
CA ASN A 213 -6.61 -19.14 8.21
C ASN A 213 -8.01 -18.54 8.09
N GLU A 214 -8.56 -18.01 9.17
CA GLU A 214 -9.87 -17.35 9.14
C GLU A 214 -9.85 -16.09 8.26
N LEU A 215 -8.79 -15.27 8.34
CA LEU A 215 -8.65 -14.11 7.46
C LEU A 215 -8.50 -14.53 5.98
N ARG A 216 -7.73 -15.60 5.72
CA ARG A 216 -7.62 -16.22 4.39
C ARG A 216 -8.98 -16.66 3.86
N GLU A 217 -9.76 -17.37 4.66
CA GLU A 217 -11.10 -17.82 4.27
C GLU A 217 -12.06 -16.67 3.99
N ASN A 218 -11.96 -15.57 4.75
CA ASN A 218 -12.72 -14.35 4.48
C ASN A 218 -12.30 -13.72 3.13
N LEU A 219 -11.00 -13.67 2.81
CA LEU A 219 -10.51 -13.21 1.51
C LEU A 219 -11.01 -14.11 0.37
N ARG A 220 -10.95 -15.44 0.54
CA ARG A 220 -11.45 -16.40 -0.46
C ARG A 220 -12.95 -16.22 -0.70
N TYR A 221 -13.74 -16.00 0.35
CA TYR A 221 -15.18 -15.72 0.22
C TYR A 221 -15.42 -14.45 -0.60
N PHE A 222 -14.71 -13.37 -0.27
CA PHE A 222 -14.78 -12.11 -1.00
C PHE A 222 -14.41 -12.28 -2.48
N LEU A 223 -13.26 -12.88 -2.78
CA LEU A 223 -12.77 -13.13 -4.13
C LEU A 223 -13.79 -13.91 -4.97
N ASN A 224 -14.28 -15.05 -4.46
CA ASN A 224 -15.29 -15.86 -5.17
C ASN A 224 -16.55 -15.07 -5.53
N ARG A 225 -16.99 -14.15 -4.66
CA ARG A 225 -18.17 -13.32 -4.91
C ARG A 225 -17.95 -12.26 -5.98
N ILE A 226 -16.75 -11.67 -6.06
CA ILE A 226 -16.47 -10.58 -7.01
C ILE A 226 -15.94 -11.07 -8.36
N MET A 227 -15.41 -12.30 -8.49
CA MET A 227 -14.87 -12.78 -9.77
C MET A 227 -15.88 -12.76 -10.93
N PRO A 228 -17.17 -13.10 -10.78
CA PRO A 228 -18.12 -13.06 -11.90
C PRO A 228 -18.26 -11.68 -12.55
N VAL A 229 -18.31 -10.61 -11.75
CA VAL A 229 -18.33 -9.24 -12.30
C VAL A 229 -16.99 -8.87 -12.93
N CYS A 230 -15.89 -9.38 -12.38
CA CYS A 230 -14.57 -9.15 -12.94
C CYS A 230 -14.44 -9.78 -14.35
N GLU A 231 -14.90 -11.01 -14.53
CA GLU A 231 -14.96 -11.68 -15.83
C GLU A 231 -15.85 -10.93 -16.83
N GLN A 232 -17.04 -10.50 -16.39
CA GLN A 232 -18.01 -9.83 -17.25
C GLN A 232 -17.46 -8.53 -17.85
N TYR A 233 -16.71 -7.75 -17.07
CA TYR A 233 -16.18 -6.44 -17.52
C TYR A 233 -14.67 -6.47 -17.85
N GLY A 234 -14.03 -7.63 -17.71
CA GLY A 234 -12.59 -7.80 -17.90
C GLY A 234 -11.77 -6.99 -16.90
N ILE A 235 -12.20 -6.94 -15.64
CA ILE A 235 -11.51 -6.23 -14.56
C ILE A 235 -10.48 -7.16 -13.92
N ASN A 236 -9.25 -6.71 -13.84
CA ASN A 236 -8.18 -7.32 -13.10
C ASN A 236 -8.15 -6.75 -11.67
N MET A 237 -8.43 -7.60 -10.70
CA MET A 237 -8.21 -7.31 -9.28
C MET A 237 -6.76 -7.60 -8.93
N CYS A 238 -6.10 -6.64 -8.28
CA CYS A 238 -4.66 -6.67 -8.08
C CYS A 238 -4.34 -6.49 -6.59
N ILE A 239 -4.29 -7.59 -5.83
CA ILE A 239 -4.04 -7.50 -4.39
C ILE A 239 -2.62 -6.99 -4.13
N HIS A 240 -2.50 -5.96 -3.31
CA HIS A 240 -1.25 -5.39 -2.85
C HIS A 240 -0.74 -6.17 -1.64
N PRO A 241 0.58 -6.44 -1.56
CA PRO A 241 1.18 -7.13 -0.41
C PRO A 241 1.07 -6.30 0.87
N ASP A 242 1.19 -6.99 1.99
CA ASP A 242 1.22 -6.37 3.30
C ASP A 242 2.47 -5.47 3.47
N ASP A 243 2.33 -4.28 4.07
CA ASP A 243 3.44 -3.36 4.36
C ASP A 243 3.53 -2.99 5.85
N PRO A 244 4.47 -3.52 6.64
CA PRO A 244 5.46 -4.52 6.26
C PRO A 244 4.86 -5.92 6.08
N PRO A 245 5.57 -6.84 5.38
CA PRO A 245 5.09 -8.18 5.06
C PRO A 245 5.39 -9.15 6.21
N PHE A 246 4.87 -8.87 7.39
CA PHE A 246 4.90 -9.75 8.56
C PHE A 246 3.85 -9.31 9.59
N GLN A 247 3.55 -10.20 10.54
CA GLN A 247 2.52 -9.97 11.57
C GLN A 247 2.89 -8.79 12.48
N MET A 248 1.88 -8.00 12.84
CA MET A 248 2.01 -6.82 13.68
C MET A 248 0.74 -6.66 14.53
N LEU A 249 0.87 -6.16 15.76
CA LEU A 249 -0.27 -5.85 16.65
C LEU A 249 -1.17 -7.05 16.96
N GLY A 250 -0.63 -8.28 16.91
CA GLY A 250 -1.41 -9.52 17.04
C GLY A 250 -2.36 -9.79 15.88
N LEU A 251 -2.33 -9.00 14.81
CA LEU A 251 -3.18 -9.17 13.64
C LEU A 251 -2.54 -10.12 12.62
N PRO A 252 -3.33 -11.00 11.98
CA PRO A 252 -2.84 -11.78 10.86
C PRO A 252 -2.54 -10.88 9.65
N ARG A 253 -1.46 -11.21 8.96
CA ARG A 253 -1.06 -10.67 7.65
C ARG A 253 -0.95 -11.86 6.69
N ILE A 254 -1.55 -11.76 5.51
CA ILE A 254 -1.82 -12.91 4.62
C ILE A 254 -1.30 -12.71 3.19
N VAL A 255 -0.56 -11.64 2.92
CA VAL A 255 0.08 -11.33 1.63
C VAL A 255 1.54 -10.96 1.88
N THR A 256 2.28 -11.82 2.58
CA THR A 256 3.62 -11.51 3.12
C THR A 256 4.78 -12.16 2.36
N ASN A 257 4.54 -13.27 1.66
CA ASN A 257 5.59 -14.09 1.06
C ASN A 257 5.06 -14.95 -0.11
N GLU A 258 5.91 -15.83 -0.64
CA GLU A 258 5.56 -16.75 -1.72
C GLU A 258 4.37 -17.66 -1.40
N GLU A 259 4.33 -18.25 -0.20
CA GLU A 259 3.28 -19.18 0.24
C GLU A 259 1.93 -18.50 0.29
N ASP A 260 1.89 -17.28 0.83
CA ASP A 260 0.71 -16.43 0.85
C ASP A 260 0.22 -16.09 -0.56
N ILE A 261 1.11 -15.59 -1.42
CA ILE A 261 0.76 -15.22 -2.80
C ILE A 261 0.23 -16.44 -3.56
N GLN A 262 0.92 -17.57 -3.47
CA GLN A 262 0.50 -18.81 -4.13
C GLN A 262 -0.87 -19.26 -3.63
N TRP A 263 -1.07 -19.26 -2.30
CA TRP A 263 -2.35 -19.65 -1.71
C TRP A 263 -3.51 -18.79 -2.24
N ILE A 264 -3.33 -17.47 -2.33
CA ILE A 264 -4.37 -16.56 -2.83
C ILE A 264 -4.74 -16.88 -4.29
N LEU A 265 -3.72 -17.05 -5.15
CA LEU A 265 -3.93 -17.32 -6.57
C LEU A 265 -4.57 -18.69 -6.80
N ASP A 266 -4.21 -19.70 -6.01
CA ASP A 266 -4.75 -21.06 -6.09
C ASP A 266 -6.17 -21.17 -5.48
N SER A 267 -6.47 -20.35 -4.47
CA SER A 267 -7.76 -20.38 -3.76
C SER A 267 -8.95 -19.99 -4.65
N VAL A 268 -8.68 -19.15 -5.66
CA VAL A 268 -9.61 -18.71 -6.70
C VAL A 268 -8.80 -18.58 -7.99
N ASP A 269 -8.62 -19.70 -8.70
CA ASP A 269 -7.83 -19.76 -9.93
C ASP A 269 -8.58 -19.09 -11.10
N ASN A 270 -8.45 -17.77 -11.15
CA ASN A 270 -9.05 -16.90 -12.16
C ASN A 270 -7.98 -15.90 -12.65
N PRO A 271 -7.81 -15.68 -13.97
CA PRO A 271 -6.82 -14.72 -14.47
C PRO A 271 -7.04 -13.29 -13.95
N HIS A 272 -8.28 -12.93 -13.59
CA HIS A 272 -8.62 -11.63 -13.00
C HIS A 272 -8.30 -11.52 -11.52
N ASN A 273 -8.03 -12.64 -10.82
CA ASN A 273 -7.43 -12.66 -9.49
C ASN A 273 -5.91 -12.56 -9.64
N GLY A 274 -5.34 -11.37 -9.47
CA GLY A 274 -3.91 -11.15 -9.65
C GLY A 274 -3.31 -10.20 -8.62
N LEU A 275 -2.10 -9.73 -8.92
CA LEU A 275 -1.26 -9.02 -7.97
C LEU A 275 -1.02 -7.57 -8.39
N THR A 276 -1.01 -6.70 -7.39
CA THR A 276 -0.16 -5.52 -7.43
C THR A 276 1.19 -5.92 -6.86
N PHE A 277 2.20 -6.10 -7.71
CA PHE A 277 3.52 -6.48 -7.27
C PHE A 277 4.25 -5.26 -6.71
N CYS A 278 4.21 -5.08 -5.39
CA CYS A 278 4.93 -4.00 -4.72
C CYS A 278 6.28 -4.47 -4.21
N ALA A 279 7.33 -4.06 -4.93
CA ALA A 279 8.70 -4.44 -4.63
C ALA A 279 9.14 -3.94 -3.24
N GLY A 280 8.76 -2.71 -2.85
CA GLY A 280 9.15 -2.12 -1.56
C GLY A 280 8.52 -2.81 -0.36
N SER A 281 7.23 -3.18 -0.46
CA SER A 281 6.59 -3.97 0.58
C SER A 281 7.29 -5.32 0.71
N LEU A 282 7.41 -6.07 -0.39
CA LEU A 282 8.00 -7.41 -0.37
C LEU A 282 9.47 -7.40 0.06
N SER A 283 10.26 -6.39 -0.35
CA SER A 283 11.69 -6.27 -0.02
C SER A 283 11.95 -6.03 1.47
N THR A 284 10.96 -5.55 2.20
CA THR A 284 11.06 -5.36 3.65
C THR A 284 11.13 -6.71 4.38
N GLY A 285 10.51 -7.76 3.83
CA GLY A 285 10.60 -9.12 4.36
C GLY A 285 11.97 -9.74 4.06
N ILE A 286 12.76 -10.05 5.08
CA ILE A 286 14.07 -10.73 4.90
C ILE A 286 13.94 -12.13 4.29
N GLN A 287 12.76 -12.75 4.43
CA GLN A 287 12.43 -14.03 3.84
C GLN A 287 12.22 -13.98 2.31
N ASN A 288 11.98 -12.80 1.74
CA ASN A 288 11.61 -12.66 0.33
C ASN A 288 12.83 -12.39 -0.54
N ASN A 289 12.98 -13.17 -1.61
CA ASN A 289 13.79 -12.81 -2.77
C ASN A 289 12.86 -12.17 -3.81
N VAL A 290 12.91 -10.85 -3.92
CA VAL A 290 11.95 -10.09 -4.74
C VAL A 290 12.04 -10.43 -6.23
N PRO A 291 13.23 -10.55 -6.86
CA PRO A 291 13.35 -11.04 -8.23
C PRO A 291 12.79 -12.45 -8.47
N ASP A 292 12.98 -13.39 -7.55
CA ASP A 292 12.43 -14.75 -7.69
C ASP A 292 10.89 -14.74 -7.62
N LEU A 293 10.32 -13.97 -6.69
CA LEU A 293 8.87 -13.76 -6.63
C LEU A 293 8.34 -13.13 -7.93
N ALA A 294 9.05 -12.12 -8.47
CA ALA A 294 8.66 -11.47 -9.72
C ALA A 294 8.69 -12.46 -10.89
N ARG A 295 9.72 -13.30 -11.02
CA ARG A 295 9.78 -14.36 -12.04
C ARG A 295 8.62 -15.33 -11.91
N LYS A 296 8.29 -15.75 -10.69
CA LYS A 296 7.27 -16.76 -10.44
C LYS A 296 5.86 -16.24 -10.76
N PHE A 297 5.58 -14.97 -10.43
CA PHE A 297 4.23 -14.42 -10.47
C PHE A 297 4.00 -13.34 -11.54
N ALA A 298 4.94 -13.18 -12.49
CA ALA A 298 4.84 -12.17 -13.56
C ALA A 298 3.52 -12.26 -14.34
N SER A 299 3.11 -13.46 -14.74
CA SER A 299 1.90 -13.70 -15.54
C SER A 299 0.58 -13.42 -14.81
N ARG A 300 0.62 -13.31 -13.47
CA ARG A 300 -0.54 -12.94 -12.62
C ARG A 300 -0.40 -11.53 -12.06
N THR A 301 0.61 -10.77 -12.48
CA THR A 301 0.82 -9.39 -12.06
C THR A 301 0.16 -8.43 -13.05
N HIS A 302 -0.73 -7.58 -12.54
CA HIS A 302 -1.51 -6.63 -13.35
C HIS A 302 -1.14 -5.17 -13.09
N PHE A 303 -0.35 -4.92 -12.03
CA PHE A 303 0.14 -3.61 -11.66
C PHE A 303 1.43 -3.75 -10.84
N VAL A 304 2.37 -2.80 -10.95
CA VAL A 304 3.66 -2.86 -10.24
C VAL A 304 3.96 -1.56 -9.50
N HIS A 305 4.39 -1.67 -8.26
CA HIS A 305 5.02 -0.57 -7.54
C HIS A 305 6.53 -0.80 -7.52
N LEU A 306 7.23 0.02 -8.30
CA LEU A 306 8.68 -0.02 -8.42
C LEU A 306 9.28 0.97 -7.42
N ARG A 307 9.32 0.58 -6.16
CA ARG A 307 10.14 1.18 -5.10
C ARG A 307 10.91 0.09 -4.36
N SER A 308 11.90 0.48 -3.56
CA SER A 308 12.78 -0.46 -2.86
C SER A 308 12.92 -0.07 -1.40
N THR A 309 13.06 -1.05 -0.52
CA THR A 309 13.42 -0.82 0.88
C THR A 309 14.74 -1.47 1.23
N GLU A 310 15.39 -0.94 2.26
CA GLU A 310 16.58 -1.53 2.88
C GLU A 310 16.21 -2.07 4.26
N ALA A 311 16.56 -3.34 4.51
CA ALA A 311 16.37 -3.96 5.81
C ALA A 311 17.63 -3.74 6.64
N LEU A 312 17.46 -3.24 7.85
CA LEU A 312 18.53 -2.86 8.75
C LEU A 312 18.60 -3.84 9.93
N GLU A 313 19.68 -3.73 10.70
CA GLU A 313 19.87 -4.54 11.90
C GLU A 313 18.71 -4.36 12.89
N GLY A 314 18.40 -5.41 13.64
CA GLY A 314 17.35 -5.37 14.67
C GLY A 314 15.92 -5.32 14.13
N GLY A 315 15.70 -5.60 12.84
CA GLY A 315 14.37 -5.61 12.23
C GLY A 315 13.85 -4.22 11.85
N ASN A 316 14.72 -3.22 11.86
CA ASN A 316 14.43 -1.89 11.33
C ASN A 316 14.44 -1.91 9.80
N PHE A 317 13.80 -0.94 9.16
CA PHE A 317 13.91 -0.76 7.71
C PHE A 317 13.55 0.67 7.30
N MET A 318 13.94 1.04 6.08
CA MET A 318 13.60 2.34 5.49
C MET A 318 13.38 2.26 3.99
N GLU A 319 12.70 3.25 3.42
CA GLU A 319 12.64 3.38 1.96
C GLU A 319 14.05 3.71 1.44
N ALA A 320 14.53 2.91 0.49
CA ALA A 320 15.83 3.04 -0.14
C ALA A 320 15.74 3.94 -1.38
N SER A 321 16.90 4.23 -2.00
CA SER A 321 16.88 4.73 -3.37
C SER A 321 16.30 3.67 -4.31
N HIS A 322 15.59 4.08 -5.36
CA HIS A 322 14.98 3.17 -6.34
C HIS A 322 16.00 2.30 -7.09
N LEU A 323 17.27 2.72 -7.15
CA LEU A 323 18.34 1.94 -7.77
C LEU A 323 19.10 1.04 -6.79
N GLU A 324 18.75 1.09 -5.51
CA GLU A 324 19.43 0.39 -4.42
C GLU A 324 18.44 -0.47 -3.61
N GLY A 325 18.88 -0.97 -2.47
CA GLY A 325 18.06 -1.76 -1.57
C GLY A 325 17.73 -3.16 -2.10
N ARG A 326 16.81 -3.82 -1.40
CA ARG A 326 16.47 -5.23 -1.58
C ARG A 326 15.38 -5.48 -2.63
N GLY A 327 14.85 -4.42 -3.25
CA GLY A 327 13.86 -4.51 -4.32
C GLY A 327 14.45 -4.91 -5.68
N HIS A 328 15.75 -4.66 -5.93
CA HIS A 328 16.45 -5.01 -7.17
C HIS A 328 15.72 -4.57 -8.46
N LEU A 329 15.26 -3.32 -8.51
CA LEU A 329 14.28 -2.85 -9.50
C LEU A 329 14.70 -3.01 -10.97
N ILE A 330 16.01 -2.96 -11.27
CA ILE A 330 16.52 -3.20 -12.64
C ILE A 330 16.15 -4.60 -13.12
N GLU A 331 16.24 -5.61 -12.26
CA GLU A 331 15.88 -6.99 -12.59
C GLU A 331 14.37 -7.15 -12.75
N LEU A 332 13.59 -6.50 -11.89
CA LEU A 332 12.13 -6.48 -11.99
C LEU A 332 11.66 -5.85 -13.30
N VAL A 333 12.23 -4.72 -13.70
CA VAL A 333 11.92 -4.07 -14.99
C VAL A 333 12.21 -5.05 -16.14
N LYS A 334 13.33 -5.78 -16.12
CA LYS A 334 13.62 -6.80 -17.15
C LYS A 334 12.54 -7.90 -17.21
N ILE A 335 12.15 -8.43 -16.05
CA ILE A 335 11.15 -9.50 -15.92
C ILE A 335 9.79 -9.00 -16.44
N PHE A 336 9.27 -7.91 -15.89
CA PHE A 336 7.94 -7.43 -16.24
C PHE A 336 7.84 -6.87 -17.67
N GLU A 337 8.90 -6.23 -18.19
CA GLU A 337 8.94 -5.85 -19.60
C GLU A 337 8.96 -7.05 -20.54
N ALA A 338 9.43 -8.22 -20.09
CA ALA A 338 9.43 -9.43 -20.91
C ALA A 338 8.05 -10.07 -20.94
N GLU A 339 7.30 -9.96 -19.84
CA GLU A 339 5.93 -10.44 -19.73
C GLU A 339 4.93 -9.53 -20.44
N ASN A 340 4.94 -8.22 -20.13
CA ASN A 340 3.95 -7.28 -20.63
C ASN A 340 4.50 -5.84 -20.69
N THR A 341 4.82 -5.37 -21.89
CA THR A 341 5.34 -4.01 -22.11
C THR A 341 4.32 -2.89 -21.82
N LYS A 342 3.04 -3.22 -21.62
CA LYS A 342 1.97 -2.28 -21.27
C LYS A 342 1.56 -2.35 -19.81
N LEU A 343 2.23 -3.17 -18.99
CA LEU A 343 1.94 -3.29 -17.57
C LEU A 343 2.08 -1.90 -16.90
N PRO A 344 1.03 -1.38 -16.23
CA PRO A 344 1.16 -0.13 -15.52
C PRO A 344 2.14 -0.28 -14.36
N MET A 345 2.97 0.74 -14.17
CA MET A 345 3.85 0.87 -13.03
C MET A 345 3.71 2.24 -12.39
N ARG A 346 3.97 2.33 -11.09
CA ARG A 346 4.29 3.59 -10.43
C ARG A 346 5.55 3.43 -9.58
N VAL A 347 6.30 4.51 -9.40
CA VAL A 347 7.49 4.53 -8.52
C VAL A 347 7.16 4.55 -7.02
N ASP A 348 5.87 4.55 -6.71
CA ASP A 348 5.31 4.52 -5.38
C ASP A 348 5.75 5.67 -4.47
N HIS A 349 6.63 5.42 -3.51
CA HIS A 349 7.14 6.42 -2.58
C HIS A 349 8.41 7.08 -3.11
N GLY A 350 8.67 8.31 -2.70
CA GLY A 350 9.92 9.03 -2.94
C GLY A 350 10.40 9.74 -1.69
N ARG A 351 11.71 10.02 -1.64
CA ARG A 351 12.31 10.82 -0.56
C ARG A 351 11.72 12.23 -0.53
N MET A 352 11.63 12.83 0.64
CA MET A 352 11.32 14.26 0.74
C MET A 352 12.61 15.04 0.47
N MET A 353 12.56 15.98 -0.48
CA MET A 353 13.73 16.72 -0.94
C MET A 353 13.33 18.05 -1.59
N LEU A 354 14.31 18.95 -1.75
CA LEU A 354 14.21 20.18 -2.54
C LEU A 354 13.05 21.12 -2.13
N GLY A 355 12.76 21.22 -0.83
CA GLY A 355 11.73 22.13 -0.31
C GLY A 355 10.31 21.58 -0.33
N ASP A 356 10.15 20.27 -0.56
CA ASP A 356 8.84 19.59 -0.48
C ASP A 356 8.29 19.50 0.94
N GLU A 357 9.14 19.63 1.96
CA GLU A 357 8.77 19.62 3.39
C GLU A 357 7.72 20.68 3.74
N ASP A 358 7.81 21.87 3.14
CA ASP A 358 6.89 22.98 3.39
C ASP A 358 5.62 22.92 2.53
N LYS A 359 5.55 21.95 1.61
CA LYS A 359 4.39 21.81 0.71
C LYS A 359 3.27 21.02 1.34
N GLY A 360 3.51 20.32 2.45
CA GLY A 360 2.50 19.51 3.14
C GLY A 360 1.88 18.44 2.24
N TYR A 361 2.73 17.73 1.50
CA TYR A 361 2.36 16.52 0.77
C TYR A 361 2.07 15.37 1.74
N ASN A 362 1.41 14.33 1.24
CA ASN A 362 1.28 13.10 2.01
C ASN A 362 2.67 12.45 2.19
N PRO A 363 2.97 11.83 3.35
CA PRO A 363 4.25 11.17 3.60
C PRO A 363 4.61 10.17 2.52
N GLY A 364 5.83 10.25 1.96
CA GLY A 364 6.28 9.42 0.83
C GLY A 364 5.73 9.81 -0.54
N TYR A 365 4.78 10.76 -0.62
CA TYR A 365 4.13 11.19 -1.87
C TYR A 365 4.55 12.61 -2.31
N SER A 366 5.72 13.06 -1.87
CA SER A 366 6.33 14.32 -2.34
C SER A 366 6.49 14.34 -3.88
N PHE A 367 6.52 15.53 -4.48
CA PHE A 367 6.62 15.66 -5.94
C PHE A 367 8.06 15.41 -6.42
N HIS A 368 9.05 16.12 -5.87
CA HIS A 368 10.42 16.06 -6.35
C HIS A 368 11.05 14.68 -6.16
N GLY A 369 10.80 14.04 -5.00
CA GLY A 369 11.31 12.70 -4.73
C GLY A 369 10.78 11.64 -5.71
N ARG A 370 9.46 11.64 -5.94
CA ARG A 370 8.83 10.71 -6.88
C ARG A 370 9.14 11.05 -8.34
N MET A 371 9.30 12.33 -8.68
CA MET A 371 9.76 12.74 -10.01
C MET A 371 11.17 12.23 -10.27
N PHE A 372 12.08 12.37 -9.30
CA PHE A 372 13.46 11.87 -9.40
C PHE A 372 13.47 10.35 -9.58
N ALA A 373 12.70 9.63 -8.76
CA ALA A 373 12.52 8.19 -8.89
C ALA A 373 11.95 7.77 -10.25
N LEU A 374 10.94 8.50 -10.76
CA LEU A 374 10.34 8.24 -12.07
C LEU A 374 11.38 8.40 -13.19
N ALA A 375 12.20 9.45 -13.14
CA ALA A 375 13.27 9.66 -14.11
C ALA A 375 14.32 8.53 -14.08
N GLN A 376 14.68 8.03 -12.89
CA GLN A 376 15.57 6.86 -12.76
C GLN A 376 14.96 5.61 -13.39
N MET A 377 13.70 5.31 -13.08
CA MET A 377 13.00 4.15 -13.63
C MET A 377 12.76 4.28 -15.13
N ASP A 378 12.47 5.46 -15.64
CA ASP A 378 12.30 5.71 -17.08
C ASP A 378 13.60 5.41 -17.84
N GLY A 379 14.75 5.84 -17.31
CA GLY A 379 16.06 5.49 -17.87
C GLY A 379 16.35 3.98 -17.86
N VAL A 380 16.00 3.29 -16.77
CA VAL A 380 16.13 1.82 -16.67
C VAL A 380 15.22 1.11 -17.69
N ILE A 381 13.96 1.52 -17.79
CA ILE A 381 12.99 0.98 -18.75
C ILE A 381 13.50 1.19 -20.19
N ALA A 382 13.90 2.40 -20.54
CA ALA A 382 14.43 2.72 -21.87
C ALA A 382 15.66 1.86 -22.21
N THR A 383 16.56 1.64 -21.24
CA THR A 383 17.74 0.79 -21.43
C THR A 383 17.35 -0.67 -21.67
N VAL A 384 16.43 -1.21 -20.87
CA VAL A 384 15.95 -2.59 -21.02
C VAL A 384 15.24 -2.79 -22.37
N GLN A 385 14.42 -1.82 -22.80
CA GLN A 385 13.77 -1.84 -24.11
C GLN A 385 14.79 -1.79 -25.25
N HIS A 386 15.83 -0.96 -25.14
CA HIS A 386 16.87 -0.87 -26.15
C HIS A 386 17.64 -2.18 -26.31
N LEU A 387 18.00 -2.85 -25.20
CA LEU A 387 18.77 -4.11 -25.23
C LEU A 387 17.97 -5.33 -25.71
N LYS A 388 16.64 -5.22 -25.81
CA LYS A 388 15.77 -6.27 -26.38
C LYS A 388 15.63 -6.20 -27.89
N ASN A 389 15.83 -5.00 -28.46
CA ASN A 389 15.83 -4.76 -29.90
C ASN A 389 17.23 -4.95 -30.46
#